data_AF-A0A971IRS4-F1
#
_entry.id   AF-A0A971IRS4-F1
#
_cell.length_a   1.000
_cell.length_b   1.000
_cell.length_c   1.000
_cell.angle_alpha   90.00
_cell.angle_beta   90.00
_cell.angle_gamma   90.00
#
_symmetry.space_group_name_H-M   'P 1'
#
loop_
_entity.id
_entity.type
_entity.pdbx_description
1 polymer ?
#
loop_
_entity_poly.entity_id
_entity_poly.type
_entity_poly.pdbx_seq_one_letter_code
_entity_poly.pdbx_strand_id
1 'polypeptide(L)'
;MKTSDLAYLDERLPIASGQTISQVTTVALQTGLPRWAPFNGILITCGAPKIPEELLGQLVTGGRMVVPVGEKLREMVVVEKTGETAYTTTGEGFFRFVPMLKGTVE
;
A
#
# COMPACT_ATOMS: atom_id res chain seq x y z
N MET A 1 -8.31 -0.72 -25.96
CA MET A 1 -7.50 0.11 -25.04
C MET A 1 -6.31 -0.71 -24.61
N LYS A 2 -5.08 -0.17 -24.60
CA LYS A 2 -3.92 -0.94 -24.14
C LYS A 2 -3.95 -1.02 -22.61
N THR A 3 -3.44 -2.09 -22.02
CA THR A 3 -3.36 -2.27 -20.56
C THR A 3 -2.59 -1.13 -19.87
N SER A 4 -1.64 -0.50 -20.58
CA SER A 4 -0.93 0.70 -20.14
C SER A 4 -1.84 1.89 -19.87
N ASP A 5 -2.91 2.04 -20.65
CA ASP A 5 -3.83 3.19 -20.55
C ASP A 5 -4.79 3.00 -19.38
N LEU A 6 -5.06 1.74 -19.03
CA LEU A 6 -5.84 1.34 -17.86
C LEU A 6 -5.06 1.47 -16.54
N ALA A 7 -3.73 1.39 -16.58
CA ALA A 7 -2.88 1.39 -15.39
C ALA A 7 -2.95 2.70 -14.58
N TYR A 8 -3.40 3.79 -15.20
CA TYR A 8 -3.55 5.12 -14.57
C TYR A 8 -4.99 5.46 -14.20
N LEU A 9 -5.95 4.56 -14.50
CA LEU A 9 -7.30 4.70 -13.98
C LEU A 9 -7.31 4.25 -12.52
N ASP A 10 -8.04 4.98 -11.68
CA ASP A 10 -8.25 4.63 -10.27
C ASP A 10 -9.29 3.52 -10.13
N GLU A 11 -9.10 2.44 -10.90
CA GLU A 11 -9.99 1.28 -10.96
C GLU A 11 -9.17 0.01 -10.76
N ARG A 12 -9.72 -0.93 -9.98
CA ARG A 12 -9.10 -2.25 -9.78
C ARG A 12 -9.14 -3.03 -11.10
N LEU A 13 -7.96 -3.37 -11.63
CA LEU A 13 -7.87 -4.29 -12.75
C LEU A 13 -7.89 -5.73 -12.23
N PRO A 14 -8.67 -6.63 -12.87
CA PRO A 14 -8.53 -8.05 -12.61
C PRO A 14 -7.08 -8.46 -12.87
N ILE A 15 -6.45 -9.15 -11.92
CA ILE A 15 -5.11 -9.74 -12.09
C ILE A 15 -5.20 -10.96 -13.01
N ALA A 16 -5.63 -10.73 -14.25
CA ALA A 16 -5.73 -11.73 -15.28
C ALA A 16 -4.45 -11.67 -16.12
N SER A 17 -3.66 -12.74 -16.06
CA SER A 17 -2.59 -13.03 -17.02
C SER A 17 -1.30 -12.21 -16.91
N GLY A 18 -0.44 -12.56 -15.95
CA GLY A 18 1.00 -12.21 -15.99
C GLY A 18 1.33 -10.72 -15.83
N GLN A 19 0.40 -9.92 -15.32
CA GLN A 19 0.64 -8.51 -15.04
C GLN A 19 1.71 -8.36 -13.95
N THR A 20 2.77 -7.64 -14.28
CA THR A 20 3.81 -7.23 -13.33
C THR A 20 3.48 -5.82 -12.86
N ILE A 21 3.64 -5.52 -11.57
CA ILE A 21 3.56 -4.13 -11.08
C ILE A 21 4.71 -3.36 -11.75
N SER A 22 4.41 -2.66 -12.84
CA SER A 22 5.36 -1.78 -13.50
C SER A 22 5.35 -0.42 -12.82
N GLN A 23 6.55 0.12 -12.57
CA GLN A 23 6.79 1.43 -11.93
C GLN A 23 6.61 1.45 -10.41
N VAL A 24 7.39 0.62 -9.71
CA VAL A 24 7.65 0.88 -8.29
C VAL A 24 8.61 2.08 -8.20
N THR A 25 8.07 3.28 -7.95
CA THR A 25 8.89 4.49 -7.78
C THR A 25 9.80 4.38 -6.56
N THR A 26 9.35 3.69 -5.51
CA THR A 26 10.05 3.61 -4.23
C THR A 26 9.76 2.27 -3.54
N VAL A 27 10.79 1.48 -3.25
CA VAL A 27 10.71 0.30 -2.37
C VAL A 27 11.16 0.73 -0.98
N ALA A 28 10.26 0.67 -0.01
CA ALA A 28 10.57 1.01 1.38
C ALA A 28 10.75 -0.25 2.24
N LEU A 29 11.63 -0.15 3.24
CA LEU A 29 11.68 -1.11 4.35
C LEU A 29 10.46 -0.92 5.25
N GLN A 30 10.28 -1.81 6.22
CA GLN A 30 9.13 -1.78 7.14
C GLN A 30 8.93 -0.42 7.85
N THR A 31 10.01 0.33 8.07
CA THR A 31 10.04 1.66 8.72
C THR A 31 9.81 2.83 7.75
N GLY A 32 9.62 2.55 6.46
CA GLY A 32 9.43 3.58 5.46
C GLY A 32 10.74 4.24 5.04
N LEU A 33 10.62 5.48 4.57
CA LEU A 33 11.74 6.30 4.11
C LEU A 33 11.52 7.73 4.61
N PRO A 34 11.68 7.99 5.93
CA PRO A 34 11.30 9.26 6.55
C PRO A 34 11.96 10.49 5.91
N ARG A 35 13.20 10.33 5.41
CA ARG A 35 13.94 11.39 4.71
C ARG A 35 13.29 11.84 3.39
N TRP A 36 12.47 11.00 2.78
CA TRP A 36 11.77 11.29 1.53
C TRP A 36 10.26 11.52 1.74
N ALA A 37 9.80 11.45 2.99
CA ALA A 37 8.46 11.89 3.33
C ALA A 37 8.31 13.41 3.08
N PRO A 38 7.09 13.90 2.79
CA PRO A 38 5.85 13.13 2.77
C PRO A 38 5.53 12.51 1.38
N PHE A 39 4.74 11.44 1.38
CA PHE A 39 4.32 10.72 0.18
C PHE A 39 2.84 10.98 -0.15
N ASN A 40 2.53 11.09 -1.44
CA ASN A 40 1.15 11.10 -1.94
C ASN A 40 0.49 9.71 -1.87
N GLY A 41 1.29 8.66 -2.01
CA GLY A 41 0.82 7.28 -2.05
C GLY A 41 1.83 6.33 -1.44
N ILE A 42 1.36 5.36 -0.65
CA ILE A 42 2.17 4.26 -0.13
C ILE A 42 1.50 2.94 -0.53
N LEU A 43 2.23 2.09 -1.26
CA LEU A 43 1.76 0.75 -1.62
C LEU A 43 2.56 -0.29 -0.87
N ILE A 44 1.88 -1.13 -0.09
CA ILE A 44 2.50 -2.24 0.63
C ILE A 44 2.17 -3.54 -0.11
N THR A 45 3.20 -4.22 -0.61
CA THR A 45 3.06 -5.44 -1.42
C THR A 45 3.30 -6.73 -0.62
N CYS A 46 3.40 -6.63 0.71
CA CYS A 46 3.51 -7.76 1.63
C CYS A 46 2.44 -7.66 2.71
N GLY A 47 1.97 -8.82 3.16
CA GLY A 47 0.91 -8.93 4.14
C GLY A 47 1.36 -8.43 5.51
N ALA A 48 0.83 -7.29 5.95
CA ALA A 48 1.09 -6.74 7.26
C ALA A 48 0.07 -7.30 8.28
N PRO A 49 0.49 -7.64 9.50
CA PRO A 49 -0.44 -8.12 10.53
C PRO A 49 -1.41 -7.01 10.98
N LYS A 50 -1.00 -5.75 10.89
CA LYS A 50 -1.78 -4.55 11.16
C LYS A 50 -1.29 -3.40 10.28
N ILE A 51 -2.07 -2.32 10.17
CA ILE A 51 -1.67 -1.10 9.47
C ILE A 51 -0.41 -0.51 10.14
N PRO A 52 0.68 -0.23 9.40
CA PRO A 52 1.89 0.35 9.97
C PRO A 52 1.72 1.86 10.23
N GLU A 53 1.58 2.25 11.50
CA GLU A 53 1.39 3.65 11.91
C GLU A 53 2.57 4.56 11.52
N GLU A 54 3.79 4.04 11.54
CA GLU A 54 5.01 4.77 11.14
C GLU A 54 4.95 5.27 9.69
N LEU A 55 4.23 4.53 8.82
CA LEU A 55 4.04 4.90 7.42
C LEU A 55 2.88 5.88 7.24
N LEU A 56 1.85 5.84 8.11
CA LEU A 56 0.76 6.81 8.11
C LEU A 56 1.25 8.24 8.38
N GLY A 57 2.23 8.37 9.28
CA GLY A 57 2.90 9.65 9.55
C GLY A 57 3.61 10.23 8.32
N GLN A 58 4.03 9.37 7.39
CA GLN A 58 4.74 9.76 6.17
C GLN A 58 3.80 10.13 5.01
N LEU A 59 2.48 10.02 5.15
CA LEU A 59 1.51 10.47 4.14
C LEU A 59 1.23 11.98 4.25
N VAL A 60 1.05 12.63 3.10
CA VAL A 60 0.38 13.94 3.01
C VAL A 60 -1.09 13.83 3.39
N THR A 61 -1.71 14.92 3.83
CA THR A 61 -3.19 15.00 3.91
C THR A 61 -3.77 14.88 2.49
N GLY A 62 -4.79 14.03 2.32
CA GLY A 62 -5.31 13.57 1.04
C GLY A 62 -4.52 12.42 0.40
N GLY A 63 -3.40 12.01 1.01
CA GLY A 63 -2.60 10.88 0.56
C GLY A 63 -3.25 9.54 0.92
N ARG A 64 -2.95 8.50 0.14
CA ARG A 64 -3.54 7.16 0.30
C ARG A 64 -2.48 6.08 0.53
N MET A 65 -2.77 5.15 1.43
CA MET A 65 -2.01 3.92 1.61
C MET A 65 -2.85 2.72 1.22
N VAL A 66 -2.27 1.79 0.47
CA VAL A 66 -2.89 0.52 0.09
C VAL A 66 -2.09 -0.58 0.77
N VAL A 67 -2.68 -1.26 1.74
CA VAL A 67 -2.00 -2.26 2.59
C VAL A 67 -2.83 -3.54 2.80
N PRO A 68 -2.28 -4.73 2.51
CA PRO A 68 -2.97 -5.98 2.78
C PRO A 68 -2.83 -6.33 4.26
N VAL A 69 -3.93 -6.30 5.00
CA VAL A 69 -3.97 -6.48 6.47
C VAL A 69 -4.55 -7.84 6.83
N GLY A 70 -3.87 -8.56 7.72
CA GLY A 70 -4.35 -9.81 8.30
C GLY A 70 -3.29 -10.92 8.33
N GLU A 71 -3.66 -12.08 8.88
CA GLU A 71 -2.74 -13.19 9.09
C GLU A 71 -2.72 -14.19 7.91
N LYS A 72 -3.80 -14.96 7.72
CA LYS A 72 -3.88 -16.02 6.69
C LYS A 72 -4.61 -15.56 5.43
N LEU A 73 -5.79 -14.97 5.60
CA LEU A 73 -6.53 -14.28 4.57
C LEU A 73 -6.38 -12.78 4.86
N ARG A 74 -5.97 -12.00 3.85
CA ARG A 74 -5.67 -10.58 4.07
C ARG A 74 -6.63 -9.73 3.30
N GLU A 75 -7.24 -8.79 3.99
CA GLU A 75 -8.09 -7.80 3.37
C GLU A 75 -7.21 -6.70 2.77
N MET A 76 -7.50 -6.30 1.54
CA MET A 76 -6.85 -5.17 0.92
C MET A 76 -7.47 -3.90 1.49
N VAL A 77 -6.74 -3.18 2.35
CA VAL A 77 -7.25 -1.97 3.00
C VAL A 77 -6.67 -0.74 2.32
N VAL A 78 -7.54 0.21 1.98
CA VAL A 78 -7.17 1.56 1.55
C VAL A 78 -7.33 2.49 2.74
N VAL A 79 -6.25 3.14 3.15
CA VAL A 79 -6.24 4.17 4.20
C VAL A 79 -6.06 5.53 3.55
N GLU A 80 -6.96 6.46 3.79
CA GLU A 80 -6.83 7.84 3.34
C GLU A 80 -6.58 8.75 4.55
N LYS A 81 -5.57 9.62 4.45
CA LYS A 81 -5.26 10.60 5.50
C LYS A 81 -6.13 11.84 5.33
N THR A 82 -7.12 12.03 6.19
CA THR A 82 -8.09 13.13 6.09
C THR A 82 -7.71 14.36 6.93
N GLY A 83 -6.71 14.23 7.81
CA GLY A 83 -6.20 15.33 8.63
C GLY A 83 -4.78 15.05 9.14
N GLU A 84 -4.31 15.83 10.11
CA GLU A 84 -2.96 15.65 10.67
C GLU A 84 -2.81 14.29 11.39
N THR A 85 -3.86 13.90 12.13
CA THR A 85 -3.96 12.62 12.86
C THR A 85 -5.25 11.86 12.55
N ALA A 86 -5.98 12.25 11.51
CA ALA A 86 -7.26 11.66 11.12
C ALA A 86 -7.12 10.83 9.85
N TYR A 87 -7.75 9.65 9.86
CA TYR A 87 -7.69 8.67 8.77
C TYR A 87 -9.05 8.01 8.56
N THR A 88 -9.35 7.67 7.31
CA THR A 88 -10.48 6.81 6.94
C THR A 88 -9.96 5.52 6.32
N THR A 89 -10.68 4.43 6.51
CA THR A 89 -10.28 3.11 6.02
C THR A 89 -11.42 2.43 5.26
N THR A 90 -11.09 1.88 4.10
CA THR A 90 -12.03 1.12 3.26
C THR A 90 -11.43 -0.25 2.93
N GLY A 91 -12.25 -1.30 3.04
CA GLY A 91 -11.87 -2.67 2.67
C GLY A 91 -12.27 -3.01 1.24
N GLU A 92 -11.30 -3.50 0.46
CA GLU A 92 -11.43 -3.80 -0.99
C GLU A 92 -11.32 -5.31 -1.27
N GLY A 93 -11.78 -6.15 -0.34
CA GLY A 93 -11.84 -7.60 -0.49
C GLY A 93 -10.55 -8.34 -0.11
N PHE A 94 -10.55 -9.68 -0.31
CA PHE A 94 -9.55 -10.57 0.28
C PHE A 94 -8.57 -11.16 -0.75
N PHE A 95 -7.29 -11.16 -0.38
CA PHE A 95 -6.18 -11.63 -1.22
C PHE A 95 -5.16 -12.44 -0.42
N ARG A 96 -4.27 -13.14 -1.12
CA ARG A 96 -3.14 -13.88 -0.54
C ARG A 96 -1.83 -13.18 -0.91
N PHE A 97 -1.11 -12.71 0.10
CA PHE A 97 0.22 -12.11 -0.03
C PHE A 97 1.25 -12.92 0.75
N VAL A 98 2.53 -12.76 0.40
CA VAL A 98 3.64 -13.21 1.26
C VAL A 98 3.64 -12.42 2.57
N PRO A 99 4.02 -13.02 3.71
CA PRO A 99 4.06 -12.29 4.98
C PRO A 99 5.12 -11.19 4.93
N MET A 100 4.83 -10.05 5.57
CA MET A 100 5.83 -9.04 5.87
C MET A 100 6.79 -9.58 6.91
N LEU A 101 8.06 -9.75 6.53
CA LEU A 101 9.10 -10.19 7.45
C LEU A 101 9.71 -8.96 8.14
N LYS A 102 10.03 -9.10 9.43
CA LYS A 102 10.82 -8.08 10.13
C LYS A 102 12.23 -8.05 9.53
N GLY A 103 12.64 -6.90 9.02
CA GLY A 103 14.03 -6.69 8.62
C GLY A 103 14.91 -6.55 9.86
N THR A 104 15.94 -7.38 9.99
CA THR A 104 17.12 -7.04 10.79
C THR A 104 17.91 -6.02 9.99
N VAL A 105 17.85 -4.76 10.41
CA VAL A 105 18.80 -3.75 9.92
C VAL A 105 20.12 -4.05 10.61
N GLU A 106 21.09 -4.59 9.88
CA GLU A 106 22.52 -4.43 10.22
C GLU A 106 23.02 -3.12 9.62
#